data_AF-A0A843HKL2-F1
#
_entry.id   AF-A0A843HKL2-F1
#
_cell.length_a   1.000
_cell.length_b   1.000
_cell.length_c   1.000
_cell.angle_alpha   90.00
_cell.angle_beta   90.00
_cell.angle_gamma   90.00
#
_symmetry.space_group_name_H-M   'P 1'
#
loop_
_entity.id
_entity.type
_entity.pdbx_description
1 polymer ?
#
loop_
_entity_poly.entity_id
_entity_poly.type
_entity_poly.pdbx_seq_one_letter_code
_entity_poly.pdbx_strand_id
1 'polypeptide(L)'
;MIISHESPIYQAQREKLGPSFHNGAYYYSVDIVKNIIPNVNTDRNWVTIMVNHECLDHSIYFLHNNLYTYKYNFLKNFKDVIVVAGTPETAERCRSVGVACIYLPLSIDVEHVKQFKAKRKTKDVCYAGRAFKIYSENVPDGVDKLCNMEHDDLLKEMGKYRQVYAVGRTAIEAKVLGCEVLPYDPRFPNPEIWEILDNKDAAKLLQEGLDYYERNKKKCYHKVIARL
;
A
#
# COMPACT_ATOMS: atom_id res chain seq x y z
N MET A 1 4.91 19.62 -4.57
CA MET A 1 3.46 19.52 -4.23
C MET A 1 3.12 18.10 -3.80
N ILE A 2 2.12 17.89 -2.94
CA ILE A 2 1.63 16.56 -2.55
C ILE A 2 0.15 16.41 -2.96
N ILE A 3 -0.14 15.47 -3.85
CA ILE A 3 -1.48 14.98 -4.15
C ILE A 3 -1.75 13.75 -3.29
N SER A 4 -2.56 13.93 -2.26
CA SER A 4 -3.00 12.92 -1.30
C SER A 4 -4.52 13.01 -1.07
N HIS A 5 -5.06 12.17 -0.19
CA HIS A 5 -6.47 12.24 0.20
C HIS A 5 -6.92 13.62 0.72
N GLU A 6 -6.01 14.37 1.35
CA GLU A 6 -6.32 15.71 1.89
C GLU A 6 -6.12 16.83 0.86
N SER A 7 -5.61 16.53 -0.33
CA SER A 7 -5.39 17.56 -1.35
C SER A 7 -6.74 18.08 -1.89
N PRO A 8 -6.87 19.40 -2.14
CA PRO A 8 -8.10 19.97 -2.71
C PRO A 8 -8.51 19.31 -4.03
N ILE A 9 -7.51 18.93 -4.84
CA ILE A 9 -7.70 18.20 -6.09
C ILE A 9 -8.40 16.86 -5.84
N TYR A 10 -7.91 16.08 -4.87
CA TYR A 10 -8.54 14.81 -4.52
C TYR A 10 -9.95 14.99 -3.96
N GLN A 11 -10.13 15.93 -3.03
CA GLN A 11 -11.44 16.15 -2.38
C GLN A 11 -12.51 16.56 -3.40
N ALA A 12 -12.21 17.51 -4.30
CA ALA A 12 -13.14 17.95 -5.34
C ALA A 12 -13.55 16.83 -6.31
N GLN A 13 -12.69 15.83 -6.52
CA GLN A 13 -13.01 14.66 -7.34
C GLN A 13 -13.74 13.57 -6.54
N ARG A 14 -13.39 13.38 -5.26
CA ARG A 14 -14.08 12.47 -4.35
C ARG A 14 -15.55 12.83 -4.20
N GLU A 15 -15.87 14.12 -4.08
CA GLU A 15 -17.25 14.63 -4.05
C GLU A 15 -18.08 14.16 -5.25
N LYS A 16 -17.45 13.94 -6.41
CA LYS A 16 -18.11 13.49 -7.64
C LYS A 16 -18.27 11.97 -7.74
N LEU A 17 -17.38 11.20 -7.11
CA LEU A 17 -17.31 9.73 -7.22
C LEU A 17 -18.07 9.00 -6.10
N GLY A 18 -18.55 9.73 -5.10
CA GLY A 18 -19.25 9.16 -3.94
C GLY A 18 -18.30 8.60 -2.87
N PRO A 19 -18.83 8.28 -1.69
CA PRO A 19 -18.00 7.92 -0.55
C PRO A 19 -17.38 6.52 -0.70
N SER A 20 -16.08 6.49 -1.00
CA SER A 20 -15.21 5.34 -0.74
C SER A 20 -14.51 5.58 0.59
N PHE A 21 -14.86 4.80 1.63
CA PHE A 21 -14.30 4.93 2.97
C PHE A 21 -13.01 4.10 3.15
N HIS A 22 -12.07 4.66 3.91
CA HIS A 22 -11.10 4.00 4.78
C HIS A 22 -10.73 2.55 4.41
N ASN A 23 -9.98 2.38 3.32
CA ASN A 23 -9.49 1.07 2.87
C ASN A 23 -7.95 1.00 2.95
N GLY A 24 -7.37 -0.17 2.65
CA GLY A 24 -5.92 -0.35 2.75
C GLY A 24 -5.10 0.63 1.92
N ALA A 25 -5.59 1.04 0.73
CA ALA A 25 -4.92 2.05 -0.09
C ALA A 25 -5.00 3.46 0.54
N TYR A 26 -6.15 3.79 1.17
CA TYR A 26 -6.31 5.03 1.92
C TYR A 26 -5.29 5.15 3.04
N TYR A 27 -5.25 4.16 3.94
CA TYR A 27 -4.32 4.22 5.06
C TYR A 27 -2.86 4.17 4.60
N TYR A 28 -2.56 3.46 3.51
CA TYR A 28 -1.19 3.44 2.97
C TYR A 28 -0.78 4.80 2.42
N SER A 29 -1.68 5.48 1.71
CA SER A 29 -1.46 6.87 1.27
C SER A 29 -1.23 7.83 2.44
N VAL A 30 -2.01 7.71 3.52
CA VAL A 30 -1.83 8.49 4.76
C VAL A 30 -0.45 8.25 5.37
N ASP A 31 -0.03 6.98 5.48
CA ASP A 31 1.28 6.63 6.03
C ASP A 31 2.44 7.09 5.15
N ILE A 32 2.30 7.05 3.82
CA ILE A 32 3.32 7.60 2.92
C ILE A 32 3.52 9.09 3.22
N VAL A 33 2.43 9.85 3.34
CA VAL A 33 2.49 11.30 3.62
C VAL A 33 3.09 11.59 4.98
N LYS A 34 2.70 10.83 6.02
CA LYS A 34 3.13 11.08 7.40
C LYS A 34 4.54 10.58 7.68
N ASN A 35 4.90 9.40 7.18
CA ASN A 35 6.06 8.65 7.64
C ASN A 35 7.15 8.47 6.58
N ILE A 36 6.82 8.53 5.28
CA ILE A 36 7.80 8.30 4.20
C ILE A 36 8.28 9.63 3.61
N ILE A 37 7.37 10.46 3.09
CA ILE A 37 7.71 11.72 2.40
C ILE A 37 8.64 12.63 3.21
N PRO A 38 8.43 12.87 4.53
CA PRO A 38 9.29 13.74 5.30
C PRO A 38 10.74 13.26 5.44
N ASN A 39 10.98 11.97 5.17
CA ASN A 39 12.28 11.32 5.31
C ASN A 39 12.97 11.07 3.96
N VAL A 40 12.41 11.61 2.86
CA VAL A 40 12.97 11.49 1.51
C VAL A 40 13.26 12.87 0.94
N ASN A 41 14.52 13.12 0.61
CA ASN A 41 15.00 14.37 0.04
C ASN A 41 14.88 14.35 -1.50
N THR A 42 13.94 15.14 -2.02
CA THR A 42 13.71 15.34 -3.45
C THR A 42 12.92 16.62 -3.69
N ASP A 43 13.07 17.22 -4.86
CA ASP A 43 12.29 18.36 -5.37
C ASP A 43 11.02 17.93 -6.13
N ARG A 44 10.84 16.62 -6.33
CA ARG A 44 9.72 16.05 -7.07
C ARG A 44 8.38 16.26 -6.38
N ASN A 45 7.31 16.34 -7.17
CA ASN A 45 5.96 16.26 -6.61
C ASN A 45 5.64 14.82 -6.19
N TRP A 46 4.71 14.69 -5.24
CA TRP A 46 4.28 13.42 -4.70
C TRP A 46 2.84 13.15 -5.10
N VAL A 47 2.57 11.98 -5.69
CA VAL A 47 1.23 11.51 -5.99
C VAL A 47 1.03 10.19 -5.26
N THR A 48 0.45 10.28 -4.07
CA THR A 48 0.25 9.13 -3.18
C THR A 48 -1.09 8.44 -3.43
N ILE A 49 -1.97 9.04 -4.24
CA ILE A 49 -3.16 8.40 -4.78
C ILE A 49 -3.45 9.01 -6.15
N MET A 50 -3.77 8.16 -7.14
CA MET A 50 -4.15 8.65 -8.46
C MET A 50 -5.62 9.07 -8.49
N VAL A 51 -5.89 10.20 -9.13
CA VAL A 51 -7.25 10.68 -9.42
C VAL A 51 -7.34 10.99 -10.90
N ASN A 52 -8.26 10.34 -11.61
CA ASN A 52 -8.61 10.54 -13.03
C ASN A 52 -7.48 10.97 -13.98
N HIS A 53 -6.35 10.24 -13.98
CA HIS A 53 -5.22 10.52 -14.87
C HIS A 53 -4.61 11.92 -14.73
N GLU A 54 -4.89 12.63 -13.64
CA GLU A 54 -4.15 13.85 -13.31
C GLU A 54 -2.74 13.47 -12.95
N CYS A 55 -1.84 13.79 -13.87
CA CYS A 55 -0.43 13.58 -13.73
C CYS A 55 0.31 14.88 -13.96
N LEU A 56 1.31 15.07 -13.13
CA LEU A 56 2.27 16.13 -13.11
C LEU A 56 3.61 15.59 -13.63
N ASP A 57 4.30 16.42 -14.41
CA ASP A 57 5.72 16.23 -14.70
C ASP A 57 6.54 16.27 -13.40
N HIS A 58 7.75 15.71 -13.44
CA HIS A 58 8.71 15.78 -12.34
C HIS A 58 8.13 15.29 -11.00
N SER A 59 7.68 14.02 -10.98
CA SER A 59 6.80 13.49 -9.92
C SER A 59 7.06 12.03 -9.58
N ILE A 60 6.74 11.64 -8.34
CA ILE A 60 6.79 10.28 -7.81
C ILE A 60 5.36 9.77 -7.59
N TYR A 61 4.99 8.64 -8.20
CA TYR A 61 3.64 8.05 -8.15
C TYR A 61 3.62 6.72 -7.41
N PHE A 62 2.83 6.63 -6.35
CA PHE A 62 2.59 5.35 -5.67
C PHE A 62 1.44 4.59 -6.32
N LEU A 63 1.70 3.36 -6.76
CA LEU A 63 0.67 2.49 -7.30
C LEU A 63 0.00 1.67 -6.21
N HIS A 64 -1.34 1.73 -6.18
CA HIS A 64 -2.18 0.97 -5.25
C HIS A 64 -2.95 -0.16 -5.94
N ASN A 65 -2.85 -0.28 -7.27
CA ASN A 65 -3.51 -1.34 -8.03
C ASN A 65 -2.48 -2.14 -8.85
N ASN A 66 -2.27 -3.39 -8.45
CA ASN A 66 -1.31 -4.31 -9.08
C ASN A 66 -1.94 -5.20 -10.17
N LEU A 67 -3.28 -5.18 -10.31
CA LEU A 67 -4.00 -6.06 -11.24
C LEU A 67 -4.11 -5.50 -12.66
N TYR A 68 -4.15 -4.17 -12.79
CA TYR A 68 -4.40 -3.50 -14.07
C TYR A 68 -3.28 -2.53 -14.44
N THR A 69 -2.05 -3.04 -14.53
CA THR A 69 -0.85 -2.22 -14.76
C THR A 69 -0.85 -1.46 -16.07
N TYR A 70 -1.58 -1.92 -17.09
CA TYR A 70 -1.78 -1.19 -18.36
C TYR A 70 -2.44 0.18 -18.15
N LYS A 71 -3.17 0.38 -17.05
CA LYS A 71 -3.78 1.67 -16.70
C LYS A 71 -2.74 2.75 -16.42
N TYR A 72 -1.48 2.39 -16.23
CA TYR A 72 -0.37 3.32 -15.99
C TYR A 72 0.42 3.67 -17.25
N ASN A 73 0.09 3.10 -18.41
CA ASN A 73 0.79 3.38 -19.67
C ASN A 73 0.78 4.87 -20.05
N PHE A 74 -0.25 5.61 -19.64
CA PHE A 74 -0.36 7.05 -19.90
C PHE A 74 0.74 7.86 -19.19
N LEU A 75 1.36 7.33 -18.13
CA LEU A 75 2.46 7.99 -17.42
C LEU A 75 3.69 8.22 -18.31
N LYS A 76 3.83 7.46 -19.40
CA LYS A 76 4.90 7.67 -20.40
C LYS A 76 4.82 9.03 -21.09
N ASN A 77 3.64 9.67 -21.07
CA ASN A 77 3.43 10.95 -21.73
C ASN A 77 3.90 12.14 -20.89
N PHE A 78 4.33 11.89 -19.65
CA PHE A 78 4.78 12.91 -18.70
C PHE A 78 6.30 12.86 -18.55
N LYS A 79 6.90 14.04 -18.40
CA LYS A 79 8.35 14.17 -18.28
C LYS A 79 8.78 13.82 -16.87
N ASP A 80 9.84 13.04 -16.78
CA ASP A 80 10.57 12.86 -15.54
C ASP A 80 9.68 12.31 -14.41
N VAL A 81 8.92 11.26 -14.73
CA VAL A 81 8.03 10.56 -13.80
C VAL A 81 8.69 9.29 -13.29
N ILE A 82 8.63 9.08 -11.98
CA ILE A 82 9.05 7.85 -11.32
C ILE A 82 7.83 7.21 -10.67
N VAL A 83 7.68 5.91 -10.90
CA VAL A 83 6.62 5.10 -10.30
C VAL A 83 7.18 4.30 -9.14
N VAL A 84 6.43 4.18 -8.06
CA VAL A 84 6.71 3.32 -6.91
C VAL A 84 5.68 2.19 -6.92
N ALA A 85 6.18 0.97 -7.12
CA ALA A 85 5.36 -0.23 -7.22
C ALA A 85 5.52 -1.12 -5.98
N GLY A 86 4.40 -1.59 -5.43
CA GLY A 86 4.35 -2.43 -4.23
C GLY A 86 4.74 -3.90 -4.42
N THR A 87 4.94 -4.34 -5.67
CA THR A 87 5.27 -5.74 -6.03
C THR A 87 6.31 -5.78 -7.15
N PRO A 88 7.24 -6.76 -7.16
CA PRO A 88 8.24 -6.91 -8.21
C PRO A 88 7.64 -7.02 -9.62
N GLU A 89 6.54 -7.76 -9.78
CA GLU A 89 5.88 -8.00 -11.08
C GLU A 89 5.29 -6.71 -11.65
N THR A 90 4.67 -5.88 -10.79
CA THR A 90 4.17 -4.56 -11.19
C THR A 90 5.34 -3.65 -11.60
N ALA A 91 6.45 -3.69 -10.85
CA ALA A 91 7.63 -2.90 -11.19
C ALA A 91 8.19 -3.32 -12.56
N GLU A 92 8.33 -4.62 -12.82
CA GLU A 92 8.79 -5.14 -14.10
C GLU A 92 7.87 -4.76 -15.26
N ARG A 93 6.55 -4.85 -15.08
CA ARG A 93 5.58 -4.41 -16.09
C ARG A 93 5.70 -2.93 -16.40
N CYS A 94 5.80 -2.05 -15.39
CA CYS A 94 6.02 -0.62 -15.59
C CYS A 94 7.28 -0.34 -16.41
N ARG A 95 8.37 -1.08 -16.15
CA ARG A 95 9.60 -0.97 -16.96
C ARG A 95 9.39 -1.41 -18.40
N SER A 96 8.67 -2.52 -18.62
CA SER A 96 8.45 -3.07 -19.97
C SER A 96 7.75 -2.08 -20.91
N VAL A 97 6.98 -1.14 -20.35
CA VAL A 97 6.28 -0.08 -21.09
C VAL A 97 7.03 1.27 -21.07
N GLY A 98 8.29 1.28 -20.62
CA GLY A 98 9.19 2.44 -20.67
C GLY A 98 9.02 3.44 -19.55
N VAL A 99 8.33 3.11 -18.45
CA VAL A 99 8.14 3.99 -17.30
C VAL A 99 9.19 3.68 -16.24
N ALA A 100 9.88 4.73 -15.74
CA ALA A 100 10.83 4.57 -14.65
C ALA A 100 10.11 4.09 -13.39
N CYS A 101 10.62 3.03 -12.77
CA CYS A 101 9.95 2.39 -11.65
C CYS A 101 10.95 2.00 -10.56
N ILE A 102 10.58 2.25 -9.31
CA ILE A 102 11.22 1.78 -8.10
C ILE A 102 10.27 0.73 -7.50
N TYR A 103 10.81 -0.45 -7.20
CA TYR A 103 10.10 -1.41 -6.36
C TYR A 103 10.29 -1.00 -4.90
N LEU A 104 9.18 -0.83 -4.19
CA LEU A 104 9.17 -0.60 -2.75
C LEU A 104 8.17 -1.59 -2.13
N PRO A 105 8.61 -2.57 -1.32
CA PRO A 105 7.69 -3.45 -0.62
C PRO A 105 6.69 -2.66 0.21
N LEU A 106 5.49 -3.22 0.41
CA LEU A 106 4.52 -2.63 1.33
C LEU A 106 5.14 -2.49 2.73
N SER A 107 4.95 -1.33 3.33
CA SER A 107 5.45 -0.99 4.66
C SER A 107 4.33 -0.49 5.57
N ILE A 108 4.58 -0.55 6.87
CA ILE A 108 3.66 -0.06 7.91
C ILE A 108 4.43 0.70 8.99
N ASP A 109 3.72 1.45 9.83
CA ASP A 109 4.28 1.96 11.08
C ASP A 109 4.29 0.84 12.11
N VAL A 110 5.44 0.15 12.23
CA VAL A 110 5.53 -1.08 13.03
C VAL A 110 5.31 -0.78 14.51
N GLU A 111 5.84 0.33 15.01
CA GLU A 111 5.69 0.72 16.41
C GLU A 111 4.24 1.12 16.74
N HIS A 112 3.56 1.84 15.83
CA HIS A 112 2.12 2.11 15.98
C HIS A 112 1.31 0.81 16.00
N VAL A 113 1.58 -0.14 15.11
CA VAL A 113 0.80 -1.40 15.06
C VAL A 113 1.08 -2.27 16.29
N LYS A 114 2.33 -2.35 16.74
CA LYS A 114 2.74 -3.16 17.91
C LYS A 114 1.95 -2.80 19.18
N GLN A 115 1.57 -1.53 19.36
CA GLN A 115 0.86 -1.11 20.57
C GLN A 115 -0.52 -1.78 20.74
N PHE A 116 -1.11 -2.28 19.65
CA PHE A 116 -2.41 -2.95 19.66
C PHE A 116 -2.30 -4.48 19.82
N LYS A 117 -1.09 -5.02 19.95
CA LYS A 117 -0.87 -6.45 20.16
C LYS A 117 -1.48 -6.88 21.50
N ALA A 118 -2.51 -7.74 21.45
CA ALA A 118 -3.12 -8.28 22.65
C ALA A 118 -2.16 -9.23 23.38
N LYS A 119 -2.10 -9.13 24.72
CA LYS A 119 -1.31 -10.05 25.57
C LYS A 119 -1.75 -11.51 25.40
N ARG A 120 -3.04 -11.73 25.15
CA ARG A 120 -3.63 -13.05 24.91
C ARG A 120 -4.65 -12.94 23.78
N LYS A 121 -4.63 -13.92 22.87
CA LYS A 121 -5.66 -14.08 21.83
C LYS A 121 -6.93 -14.66 22.46
N THR A 122 -8.05 -13.97 22.27
CA THR A 122 -9.36 -14.31 22.86
C THR A 122 -10.35 -14.82 21.82
N LYS A 123 -10.05 -14.64 20.53
CA LYS A 123 -10.84 -15.13 19.41
C LYS A 123 -9.99 -16.03 18.52
N ASP A 124 -10.64 -16.91 17.76
CA ASP A 124 -9.95 -17.93 16.97
C ASP A 124 -9.56 -17.39 15.59
N VAL A 125 -10.53 -17.24 14.69
CA VAL A 125 -10.30 -16.84 13.30
C VAL A 125 -11.12 -15.63 12.89
N CYS A 126 -10.55 -14.75 12.08
CA CYS A 126 -11.31 -13.72 11.36
C CYS A 126 -10.84 -13.56 9.91
N TYR A 127 -11.68 -12.89 9.13
CA TYR A 127 -11.31 -12.33 7.84
C TYR A 127 -11.18 -10.82 7.97
N ALA A 128 -10.07 -10.25 7.50
CA ALA A 128 -9.82 -8.81 7.55
C ALA A 128 -9.50 -8.28 6.15
N GLY A 129 -10.27 -7.28 5.72
CA GLY A 129 -10.10 -6.62 4.42
C GLY A 129 -11.42 -6.36 3.71
N ARG A 130 -11.34 -5.87 2.47
CA ARG A 130 -12.51 -5.66 1.64
C ARG A 130 -13.03 -7.01 1.17
N ALA A 131 -14.08 -7.50 1.79
CA ALA A 131 -14.79 -8.69 1.36
C ALA A 131 -15.51 -8.44 0.02
N PHE A 132 -14.76 -8.47 -1.09
CA PHE A 132 -15.28 -8.22 -2.44
C PHE A 132 -16.37 -9.24 -2.84
N LYS A 133 -16.51 -10.35 -2.09
CA LYS A 133 -17.52 -11.40 -2.29
C LYS A 133 -18.61 -11.50 -1.20
N ILE A 134 -18.58 -10.68 -0.14
CA ILE A 134 -19.54 -10.80 0.99
C ILE A 134 -20.52 -9.60 1.05
N TYR A 135 -20.34 -8.62 0.17
CA TYR A 135 -21.43 -7.69 -0.13
C TYR A 135 -22.57 -8.35 -0.93
N SER A 136 -22.42 -9.61 -1.35
CA SER A 136 -23.52 -10.51 -1.74
C SER A 136 -23.88 -11.46 -0.59
N GLU A 137 -24.62 -10.91 0.38
CA GLU A 137 -25.83 -11.47 1.01
C GLU A 137 -25.86 -12.78 1.81
N ASN A 138 -24.80 -13.58 2.01
CA ASN A 138 -24.91 -14.78 2.87
C ASN A 138 -23.69 -14.99 3.79
N VAL A 139 -23.58 -14.18 4.84
CA VAL A 139 -22.75 -14.55 5.99
C VAL A 139 -23.57 -15.51 6.85
N PRO A 140 -23.09 -16.72 7.17
CA PRO A 140 -23.82 -17.65 8.01
C PRO A 140 -24.20 -17.05 9.36
N ASP A 141 -25.35 -17.47 9.90
CA ASP A 141 -25.76 -17.13 11.26
C ASP A 141 -24.65 -17.47 12.27
N GLY A 142 -24.40 -16.57 13.22
CA GLY A 142 -23.36 -16.73 14.24
C GLY A 142 -21.96 -16.25 13.85
N VAL A 143 -21.78 -15.66 12.66
CA VAL A 143 -20.53 -14.97 12.29
C VAL A 143 -20.68 -13.46 12.50
N ASP A 144 -19.83 -12.90 13.38
CA ASP A 144 -19.79 -11.46 13.64
C ASP A 144 -19.39 -10.68 12.37
N LYS A 145 -20.23 -9.73 11.95
CA LYS A 145 -19.92 -8.80 10.86
C LYS A 145 -19.62 -7.43 11.43
N LEU A 146 -18.35 -7.04 11.38
CA LEU A 146 -17.91 -5.72 11.79
C LEU A 146 -17.47 -4.93 10.55
N CYS A 147 -17.99 -3.72 10.36
CA CYS A 147 -17.81 -2.93 9.14
C CYS A 147 -17.45 -1.49 9.47
N ASN A 148 -16.79 -0.81 8.53
CA ASN A 148 -16.44 0.61 8.60
C ASN A 148 -15.68 0.99 9.89
N MET A 149 -14.82 0.10 10.38
CA MET A 149 -13.95 0.44 11.49
C MET A 149 -12.85 1.39 11.03
N GLU A 150 -12.54 2.37 11.87
CA GLU A 150 -11.29 3.09 11.79
C GLU A 150 -10.10 2.16 12.02
N HIS A 151 -8.94 2.54 11.48
CA HIS A 151 -7.76 1.68 11.46
C HIS A 151 -7.32 1.21 12.85
N ASP A 152 -7.23 2.10 13.83
CA ASP A 152 -6.80 1.72 15.19
C ASP A 152 -7.77 0.74 15.85
N ASP A 153 -9.08 0.89 15.61
CA ASP A 153 -10.08 -0.03 16.15
C ASP A 153 -10.06 -1.37 15.40
N LEU A 154 -9.81 -1.35 14.09
CA LEU A 154 -9.53 -2.55 13.31
C LEU A 154 -8.30 -3.28 13.86
N LEU A 155 -7.20 -2.58 14.16
CA LEU A 155 -5.99 -3.18 14.72
C LEU A 155 -6.23 -3.78 16.11
N LYS A 156 -6.96 -3.07 16.99
CA LYS A 156 -7.36 -3.58 18.32
C LYS A 156 -8.22 -4.83 18.20
N GLU A 157 -9.19 -4.84 17.29
CA GLU A 157 -10.08 -5.99 17.10
C GLU A 157 -9.34 -7.17 16.48
N MET A 158 -8.58 -6.95 15.41
CA MET A 158 -7.77 -7.97 14.75
C MET A 158 -6.74 -8.56 15.71
N GLY A 159 -6.16 -7.74 16.61
CA GLY A 159 -5.22 -8.18 17.64
C GLY A 159 -5.76 -9.24 18.60
N LYS A 160 -7.10 -9.40 18.71
CA LYS A 160 -7.75 -10.42 19.55
C LYS A 160 -7.73 -11.83 18.93
N TYR A 161 -7.56 -11.95 17.61
CA TYR A 161 -7.64 -13.22 16.89
C TYR A 161 -6.31 -13.97 16.84
N ARG A 162 -6.37 -15.30 16.87
CA ARG A 162 -5.21 -16.18 16.64
C ARG A 162 -4.82 -16.22 15.17
N GLN A 163 -5.82 -16.39 14.31
CA GLN A 163 -5.66 -16.54 12.86
C GLN A 163 -6.42 -15.44 12.11
N VAL A 164 -5.81 -14.91 11.06
CA VAL A 164 -6.41 -13.85 10.23
C VAL A 164 -6.26 -14.20 8.76
N TYR A 165 -7.38 -14.31 8.05
CA TYR A 165 -7.39 -14.30 6.59
C TYR A 165 -7.19 -12.87 6.09
N ALA A 166 -5.99 -12.57 5.57
CA ALA A 166 -5.62 -11.23 5.11
C ALA A 166 -4.65 -11.28 3.92
N VAL A 167 -4.60 -10.20 3.15
CA VAL A 167 -3.63 -9.98 2.06
C VAL A 167 -3.15 -8.52 2.06
N GLY A 168 -2.09 -8.23 1.31
CA GLY A 168 -1.43 -6.93 1.25
C GLY A 168 -1.04 -6.39 2.63
N ARG A 169 -1.26 -5.09 2.82
CA ARG A 169 -0.95 -4.37 4.06
C ARG A 169 -1.56 -5.02 5.30
N THR A 170 -2.82 -5.45 5.24
CA THR A 170 -3.54 -6.03 6.38
C THR A 170 -2.88 -7.32 6.88
N ALA A 171 -2.25 -8.10 6.00
CA ALA A 171 -1.49 -9.28 6.41
C ALA A 171 -0.23 -8.90 7.20
N ILE A 172 0.49 -7.87 6.76
CA ILE A 172 1.70 -7.38 7.45
C ILE A 172 1.33 -6.88 8.86
N GLU A 173 0.22 -6.16 8.97
CA GLU A 173 -0.31 -5.71 10.26
C GLU A 173 -0.68 -6.89 11.16
N ALA A 174 -1.39 -7.90 10.62
CA ALA A 174 -1.74 -9.10 11.36
C ALA A 174 -0.51 -9.86 11.89
N LYS A 175 0.57 -9.95 11.10
CA LYS A 175 1.85 -10.52 11.55
C LYS A 175 2.44 -9.74 12.72
N VAL A 176 2.49 -8.41 12.64
CA VAL A 176 3.01 -7.57 13.74
C VAL A 176 2.17 -7.73 15.02
N LEU A 177 0.86 -7.87 14.89
CA LEU A 177 -0.06 -8.19 15.99
C LEU A 177 0.10 -9.62 16.54
N GLY A 178 1.02 -10.42 15.97
CA GLY A 178 1.28 -11.80 16.38
C GLY A 178 0.14 -12.75 16.05
N CYS A 179 -0.58 -12.51 14.96
CA CYS A 179 -1.54 -13.46 14.41
C CYS A 179 -0.85 -14.35 13.37
N GLU A 180 -1.30 -15.60 13.27
CA GLU A 180 -1.00 -16.44 12.11
C GLU A 180 -1.81 -15.93 10.91
N VAL A 181 -1.16 -15.72 9.77
CA VAL A 181 -1.82 -15.16 8.59
C VAL A 181 -2.15 -16.27 7.61
N LEU A 182 -3.42 -16.37 7.27
CA LEU A 182 -3.93 -17.34 6.32
C LEU A 182 -4.16 -16.66 4.95
N PRO A 183 -3.57 -17.15 3.85
CA PRO A 183 -3.93 -16.66 2.52
C PRO A 183 -5.36 -17.08 2.19
N TYR A 184 -6.12 -16.17 1.57
CA TYR A 184 -7.47 -16.49 1.06
C TYR A 184 -7.64 -16.24 -0.44
N ASP A 185 -6.67 -15.58 -1.07
CA ASP A 185 -6.72 -15.23 -2.49
C ASP A 185 -5.41 -15.68 -3.16
N PRO A 186 -5.46 -16.69 -4.05
CA PRO A 186 -4.26 -17.27 -4.67
C PRO A 186 -3.55 -16.31 -5.63
N ARG A 187 -4.15 -15.14 -5.93
CA ARG A 187 -3.50 -14.08 -6.72
C ARG A 187 -2.47 -13.31 -5.91
N PHE A 188 -2.50 -13.40 -4.58
CA PHE A 188 -1.52 -12.77 -3.72
C PHE A 188 -0.46 -13.79 -3.29
N PRO A 189 0.83 -13.41 -3.29
CA PRO A 189 1.90 -14.29 -2.83
C PRO A 189 1.67 -14.75 -1.39
N ASN A 190 2.27 -15.89 -1.02
CA ASN A 190 2.14 -16.45 0.32
C ASN A 190 2.50 -15.38 1.37
N PRO A 191 1.60 -15.03 2.30
CA PRO A 191 1.87 -14.03 3.32
C PRO A 191 3.13 -14.33 4.12
N GLU A 192 3.47 -15.60 4.37
CA GLU A 192 4.63 -16.02 5.15
C GLU A 192 5.96 -15.45 4.62
N ILE A 193 6.11 -15.30 3.30
CA ILE A 193 7.34 -14.76 2.70
C ILE A 193 7.44 -13.23 2.74
N TRP A 194 6.41 -12.52 3.24
CA TRP A 194 6.46 -11.07 3.36
C TRP A 194 7.26 -10.66 4.58
N GLU A 195 8.42 -10.06 4.33
CA GLU A 195 9.19 -9.36 5.35
C GLU A 195 8.39 -8.17 5.87
N ILE A 196 8.42 -7.96 7.18
CA ILE A 196 7.84 -6.78 7.81
C ILE A 196 8.79 -5.61 7.55
N LEU A 197 8.38 -4.66 6.74
CA LEU A 197 9.12 -3.43 6.46
C LEU A 197 8.52 -2.25 7.23
N ASP A 198 9.33 -1.58 8.03
CA ASP A 198 8.93 -0.32 8.69
C ASP A 198 8.97 0.84 7.70
N ASN A 199 8.08 1.82 7.88
CA ASN A 199 8.02 3.02 7.04
C ASN A 199 9.34 3.81 6.97
N LYS A 200 10.13 3.84 8.06
CA LYS A 200 11.45 4.52 8.05
C LYS A 200 12.45 3.80 7.14
N ASP A 201 12.45 2.48 7.18
CA ASP A 201 13.29 1.67 6.31
C ASP A 201 12.82 1.77 4.86
N ALA A 202 11.50 1.79 4.62
CA ALA A 202 10.93 2.04 3.31
C ALA A 202 11.34 3.40 2.74
N ALA A 203 11.35 4.46 3.56
CA ALA A 203 11.82 5.78 3.16
C ALA A 203 13.30 5.75 2.73
N LYS A 204 14.15 5.05 3.48
CA LYS A 204 15.56 4.86 3.13
C LYS A 204 15.72 4.12 1.80
N LEU A 205 14.98 3.02 1.59
CA LEU A 205 15.01 2.27 0.33
C LEU A 205 14.54 3.12 -0.85
N LEU A 206 13.52 3.95 -0.64
CA LEU A 206 13.04 4.89 -1.65
C LEU A 206 14.11 5.95 -1.97
N GLN A 207 14.75 6.56 -0.96
CA GLN A 207 15.85 7.50 -1.16
C GLN A 207 16.99 6.87 -1.96
N GLU A 208 17.43 5.66 -1.59
CA GLU A 208 18.48 4.94 -2.31
C GLU A 208 18.13 4.76 -3.80
N GLY A 209 16.86 4.52 -4.10
CA GLY A 209 16.39 4.36 -5.47
C GLY A 209 16.29 5.65 -6.25
N LEU A 210 15.89 6.74 -5.61
CA LEU A 210 15.93 8.08 -6.21
C LEU A 210 17.39 8.49 -6.48
N ASP A 211 18.28 8.33 -5.52
CA ASP A 211 19.70 8.67 -5.67
C ASP A 211 20.37 7.89 -6.80
N TYR A 212 19.99 6.64 -7.01
CA TYR A 212 20.47 5.90 -8.17
C TYR A 212 19.89 6.46 -9.47
N TYR A 213 18.58 6.71 -9.52
CA TYR A 213 17.91 7.22 -10.71
C TYR A 213 18.55 8.52 -11.20
N GLU A 214 18.85 9.44 -10.27
CA GLU A 214 19.51 10.71 -10.56
C GLU A 214 20.96 10.51 -11.05
N ARG A 215 21.76 9.69 -10.35
CA ARG A 215 23.17 9.42 -10.74
C ARG A 215 23.30 8.74 -12.10
N ASN A 216 22.32 7.95 -12.50
CA ASN A 216 22.35 7.18 -13.75
C ASN A 216 21.66 7.90 -14.92
N LYS A 217 21.57 9.24 -14.85
CA LYS A 217 21.04 10.11 -15.92
C LYS A 217 19.64 9.69 -16.39
N LYS A 218 18.72 9.43 -15.45
CA LYS A 218 17.32 9.07 -15.76
C LYS A 218 17.16 7.72 -16.46
N LYS A 219 18.19 6.86 -16.47
CA LYS A 219 18.02 5.44 -16.82
C LYS A 219 17.28 4.74 -15.68
N CYS A 220 16.36 3.82 -16.01
CA CYS A 220 15.57 3.09 -15.02
C CYS A 220 16.45 2.47 -13.93
N TYR A 221 16.15 2.75 -12.66
CA TYR A 221 16.82 2.11 -11.53
C TYR A 221 16.47 0.62 -11.48
N HIS A 222 17.52 -0.21 -11.49
CA HIS A 222 17.45 -1.58 -11.04
C HIS A 222 18.25 -1.69 -9.74
N LYS A 223 17.55 -1.60 -8.61
CA LYS A 223 17.89 -2.46 -7.48
C LYS A 223 16.68 -3.33 -7.29
N VAL A 224 16.77 -4.53 -7.83
CA VAL A 224 15.98 -5.64 -7.33
C VAL A 224 16.43 -5.78 -5.88
N ILE A 225 15.67 -5.19 -4.95
CA ILE A 225 15.72 -5.59 -3.55
C ILE A 225 14.94 -6.90 -3.47
N ALA A 226 15.44 -7.93 -4.16
CA ALA A 226 15.14 -9.30 -3.79
C ALA A 226 16.34 -9.72 -2.96
N ARG A 227 16.21 -9.59 -1.64
CA ARG A 227 16.77 -10.64 -0.81
C ARG A 227 15.78 -11.79 -0.95
N LEU A 228 16.15 -12.76 -1.78
CA LEU A 228 15.70 -14.14 -1.62
C LEU A 228 16.28 -14.67 -0.29
#